data_AF-A0AAQ3NFV5-F1
#
_entry.id   AF-A0AAQ3NFV5-F1
#
_cell.length_a   1.000
_cell.length_b   1.000
_cell.length_c   1.000
_cell.angle_alpha   90.00
_cell.angle_beta   90.00
_cell.angle_gamma   90.00
#
_symmetry.space_group_name_H-M   'P 1'
#
loop_
_entity.id
_entity.type
_entity.pdbx_description
1 polymer ?
#
loop_
_entity_poly.entity_id
_entity_poly.type
_entity_poly.pdbx_seq_one_letter_code
_entity_poly.pdbx_strand_id
1 'polypeptide(L)'
;MYERPGGDRIYNVFDNQLPAALRKLPFERHLSLQNVRKVVSEADGYQPHLIAPEQGYRRLIEGALGYFRGPAEASVDAELKRFPTFQAELAAAANEALERFREESKKTNLRLVDMESSYLTVDFFRRLPQEVEKSATPAPSNIDRYAEGHFRRIASNVSSYIGLVADTLRLTIPKAVVHCQVKQAKQSLLNHFYIQIGKKEVYSMFLFLSFYHLRKYSFFLNGESYNYR
;
A
#
# COMPACT_ATOMS: atom_id res chain seq x y z
N MET A 1 17.56 -27.27 -17.54
CA MET A 1 16.09 -27.49 -17.53
C MET A 1 15.43 -26.19 -17.95
N TYR A 2 14.76 -26.17 -19.11
CA TYR A 2 14.14 -24.97 -19.66
C TYR A 2 12.94 -24.56 -18.79
N GLU A 3 12.99 -23.35 -18.25
CA GLU A 3 11.91 -22.78 -17.48
C GLU A 3 10.75 -22.43 -18.43
N ARG A 4 9.60 -23.08 -18.27
CA ARG A 4 8.44 -22.86 -19.15
C ARG A 4 7.88 -21.44 -18.96
N PRO A 5 7.42 -20.78 -20.04
CA PRO A 5 6.89 -19.42 -19.98
C PRO A 5 5.72 -19.36 -19.00
N GLY A 6 5.56 -18.21 -18.34
CA GLY A 6 4.62 -18.04 -17.22
C GLY A 6 3.18 -18.53 -17.49
N GLY A 7 2.68 -18.41 -18.72
CA GLY A 7 1.35 -18.90 -19.10
C GLY A 7 1.18 -20.41 -18.91
N ASP A 8 2.19 -21.23 -19.22
CA ASP A 8 2.13 -22.69 -19.14
C ASP A 8 2.02 -23.20 -17.69
N ARG A 9 2.50 -22.40 -16.72
CA ARG A 9 2.38 -22.70 -15.28
C ARG A 9 1.02 -22.30 -14.72
N ILE A 10 0.40 -21.22 -15.22
CA ILE A 10 -1.01 -20.86 -14.91
C ILE A 10 -1.91 -22.00 -15.37
N TYR A 11 -1.74 -22.46 -16.62
CA TYR A 11 -2.45 -23.62 -17.14
C TYR A 11 -2.27 -24.83 -16.21
N ASN A 12 -1.05 -25.08 -15.72
CA ASN A 12 -0.84 -26.20 -14.80
C ASN A 12 -1.55 -26.03 -13.45
N VAL A 13 -1.61 -24.82 -12.88
CA VAL A 13 -2.31 -24.58 -11.60
C VAL A 13 -3.82 -24.74 -11.77
N PHE A 14 -4.41 -24.11 -12.79
CA PHE A 14 -5.87 -24.07 -12.96
C PHE A 14 -6.44 -25.31 -13.67
N ASP A 15 -5.70 -25.94 -14.60
CA ASP A 15 -6.23 -27.06 -15.38
C ASP A 15 -5.77 -28.42 -14.85
N ASN A 16 -4.69 -28.46 -14.05
CA ASN A 16 -4.19 -29.72 -13.48
C ASN A 16 -4.27 -29.75 -11.95
N GLN A 17 -3.63 -28.81 -11.25
CA GLN A 17 -3.46 -28.87 -9.80
C GLN A 17 -4.77 -28.64 -9.04
N LEU A 18 -5.51 -27.57 -9.38
CA LEU A 18 -6.78 -27.25 -8.75
C LEU A 18 -7.82 -28.37 -9.01
N PRO A 19 -8.07 -28.83 -10.25
CA PRO A 19 -8.99 -29.94 -10.50
C PRO A 19 -8.57 -31.26 -9.84
N ALA A 20 -7.26 -31.51 -9.68
CA ALA A 20 -6.77 -32.67 -8.93
C ALA A 20 -7.02 -32.53 -7.42
N ALA A 21 -6.86 -31.33 -6.86
CA ALA A 21 -7.14 -31.05 -5.45
C ALA A 21 -8.64 -31.16 -5.14
N LEU A 22 -9.51 -30.64 -6.02
CA LEU A 22 -10.96 -30.74 -5.88
C LEU A 22 -11.46 -32.20 -5.90
N ARG A 23 -10.85 -33.07 -6.71
CA ARG A 23 -11.18 -34.50 -6.76
C ARG A 23 -10.77 -35.28 -5.51
N LYS A 24 -9.81 -34.77 -4.74
CA LYS A 24 -9.33 -35.41 -3.50
C LYS A 24 -10.13 -35.00 -2.26
N LEU A 25 -11.15 -34.15 -2.42
CA LEU A 25 -11.96 -33.69 -1.29
C LEU A 25 -12.79 -34.85 -0.71
N PRO A 26 -12.93 -34.94 0.63
CA PRO A 26 -13.54 -36.10 1.29
C PRO A 26 -15.08 -36.06 1.27
N PHE A 27 -15.70 -35.78 0.12
CA PHE A 27 -17.16 -35.66 0.01
C PHE A 27 -17.88 -36.97 0.30
N GLU A 28 -17.33 -38.12 -0.07
CA GLU A 28 -17.92 -39.43 0.24
C GLU A 28 -18.07 -39.65 1.74
N ARG A 29 -17.05 -39.25 2.52
CA ARG A 29 -17.09 -39.33 3.98
C ARG A 29 -18.08 -38.31 4.56
N HIS A 30 -18.04 -37.08 4.05
CA HIS A 30 -18.92 -35.99 4.51
C HIS A 30 -20.40 -36.26 4.24
N LEU A 31 -20.73 -36.82 3.09
CA LEU A 31 -22.10 -37.16 2.68
C LEU A 31 -22.49 -38.60 3.01
N SER A 32 -21.70 -39.31 3.82
CA SER A 32 -22.04 -40.65 4.28
C SER A 32 -23.38 -40.67 5.02
N LEU A 33 -24.17 -41.73 4.84
CA LEU A 33 -25.49 -41.87 5.47
C LEU A 33 -25.45 -41.69 6.99
N GLN A 34 -24.38 -42.14 7.63
CA GLN A 34 -24.18 -41.97 9.08
C GLN A 34 -24.01 -40.50 9.47
N ASN A 35 -23.19 -39.74 8.72
CA ASN A 35 -22.97 -38.33 9.00
C ASN A 35 -24.21 -37.48 8.67
N VAL A 36 -24.88 -37.76 7.54
CA VAL A 36 -26.11 -37.05 7.14
C VAL A 36 -27.20 -37.25 8.19
N ARG A 37 -27.44 -38.50 8.63
CA ARG A 37 -28.42 -38.79 9.69
C ARG A 37 -28.11 -38.04 10.98
N LYS A 38 -26.83 -38.02 11.39
CA LYS A 38 -26.37 -37.29 12.57
C LYS A 38 -26.65 -35.79 12.44
N VAL A 39 -26.13 -35.16 11.39
CA VAL A 39 -26.22 -33.69 11.20
C VAL A 39 -27.67 -33.22 11.05
N VAL A 40 -28.49 -33.95 10.29
CA VAL A 40 -29.91 -33.60 10.09
C VAL A 40 -30.70 -33.78 11.40
N SER A 41 -30.48 -34.87 12.13
CA SER A 41 -31.18 -35.12 13.40
C SER A 41 -30.77 -34.13 14.50
N GLU A 42 -29.50 -33.71 14.52
CA GLU A 42 -28.99 -32.69 15.46
C GLU A 42 -29.43 -31.27 15.10
N ALA A 43 -29.76 -30.99 13.83
CA ALA A 43 -30.11 -29.64 13.37
C ALA A 43 -31.62 -29.36 13.44
N ASP A 44 -32.45 -30.26 12.90
CA ASP A 44 -33.90 -30.04 12.76
C ASP A 44 -34.73 -31.00 13.63
N GLY A 45 -34.11 -32.09 14.13
CA GLY A 45 -34.85 -33.24 14.68
C GLY A 45 -35.45 -34.10 13.57
N TYR A 46 -35.44 -35.42 13.72
CA TYR A 46 -35.94 -36.33 12.68
C TYR A 46 -37.48 -36.31 12.64
N GLN A 47 -38.07 -35.65 11.64
CA GLN A 47 -39.51 -35.71 11.34
C GLN A 47 -39.73 -36.07 9.86
N PRO A 48 -40.01 -37.34 9.54
CA PRO A 48 -40.09 -37.79 8.14
C PRO A 48 -41.32 -37.29 7.37
N HIS A 49 -42.25 -36.56 8.02
CA HIS A 49 -43.58 -36.31 7.46
C HIS A 49 -43.99 -34.84 7.37
N LEU A 50 -43.18 -33.86 7.81
CA LEU A 50 -43.51 -32.44 7.69
C LEU A 50 -42.23 -31.60 7.51
N ILE A 51 -42.15 -30.92 6.36
CA ILE A 51 -41.16 -29.90 5.98
C ILE A 51 -39.72 -30.44 5.76
N ALA A 52 -39.06 -29.93 4.71
CA ALA A 52 -37.68 -30.30 4.41
C ALA A 52 -36.74 -29.77 5.51
N PRO A 53 -35.75 -30.56 5.98
CA PRO A 53 -34.82 -30.15 7.06
C PRO A 53 -33.83 -29.09 6.58
N GLU A 54 -34.28 -27.84 6.49
CA GLU A 54 -33.51 -26.74 5.92
C GLU A 54 -32.19 -26.49 6.66
N GLN A 55 -32.16 -26.62 7.99
CA GLN A 55 -30.93 -26.39 8.76
C GLN A 55 -29.92 -27.52 8.58
N GLY A 56 -30.39 -28.76 8.48
CA GLY A 56 -29.57 -29.93 8.16
C GLY A 56 -28.92 -29.79 6.79
N TYR A 57 -29.69 -29.40 5.77
CA TYR A 57 -29.14 -29.11 4.44
C TYR A 57 -28.13 -27.97 4.48
N ARG A 58 -28.47 -26.85 5.14
CA ARG A 58 -27.58 -25.69 5.27
C ARG A 58 -26.23 -26.08 5.90
N ARG A 59 -26.24 -26.82 7.01
CA ARG A 59 -25.00 -27.29 7.69
C ARG A 59 -24.19 -28.27 6.84
N LEU A 60 -24.85 -29.18 6.13
CA LEU A 60 -24.17 -30.12 5.23
C LEU A 60 -23.51 -29.39 4.06
N ILE A 61 -24.19 -28.41 3.48
CA ILE A 61 -23.68 -27.57 2.39
C ILE A 61 -22.52 -26.70 2.89
N GLU A 62 -22.67 -26.02 4.03
CA GLU A 62 -21.60 -25.20 4.63
C GLU A 62 -20.35 -26.03 4.94
N GLY A 63 -20.53 -27.23 5.52
CA GLY A 63 -19.42 -28.16 5.75
C GLY A 63 -18.74 -28.63 4.46
N ALA A 64 -19.53 -28.88 3.40
CA ALA A 64 -18.99 -29.24 2.09
C ALA A 64 -18.22 -28.07 1.44
N LEU A 65 -18.78 -26.86 1.50
CA LEU A 65 -18.17 -25.63 1.00
C LEU A 65 -16.87 -25.29 1.73
N GLY A 66 -16.77 -25.62 3.02
CA GLY A 66 -15.56 -25.45 3.82
C GLY A 66 -14.34 -26.17 3.24
N TYR A 67 -14.51 -27.35 2.63
CA TYR A 67 -13.40 -28.10 2.04
C TYR A 67 -12.78 -27.44 0.80
N PHE A 68 -13.49 -26.53 0.13
CA PHE A 68 -12.96 -25.81 -1.04
C PHE A 68 -11.98 -24.68 -0.66
N ARG A 69 -11.99 -24.21 0.59
CA ARG A 69 -11.11 -23.11 1.03
C ARG A 69 -9.63 -23.45 0.85
N GLY A 70 -9.20 -24.64 1.27
CA GLY A 70 -7.80 -25.08 1.16
C GLY A 70 -7.27 -25.09 -0.28
N PRO A 71 -7.93 -25.79 -1.23
CA PRO A 71 -7.56 -25.74 -2.65
C PRO A 71 -7.59 -24.32 -3.25
N ALA A 72 -8.58 -23.50 -2.89
CA ALA A 72 -8.71 -22.14 -3.40
C ALA A 72 -7.55 -21.23 -2.93
N GLU A 73 -7.22 -21.27 -1.64
CA GLU A 73 -6.09 -20.53 -1.06
C GLU A 73 -4.76 -20.98 -1.68
N ALA A 74 -4.57 -22.30 -1.83
CA ALA A 74 -3.36 -22.86 -2.44
C ALA A 74 -3.16 -22.41 -3.90
N SER A 75 -4.24 -22.29 -4.68
CA SER A 75 -4.19 -21.78 -6.05
C SER A 75 -3.79 -20.30 -6.12
N VAL A 76 -4.25 -19.48 -5.18
CA VAL A 76 -3.88 -18.05 -5.11
C VAL A 76 -2.42 -17.89 -4.64
N ASP A 77 -2.02 -18.66 -3.63
CA ASP A 77 -0.65 -18.63 -3.10
C ASP A 77 0.40 -19.07 -4.13
N ALA A 78 0.07 -20.06 -4.97
CA ALA A 78 0.93 -20.51 -6.05
C ALA A 78 1.22 -19.40 -7.08
N GLU A 79 0.24 -18.51 -7.31
CA GLU A 79 0.38 -17.36 -8.20
C GLU A 79 1.15 -16.19 -7.54
N LEU A 80 0.95 -15.93 -6.24
CA LEU A 80 1.69 -14.86 -5.54
C LEU A 80 3.16 -15.20 -5.30
N LYS A 81 3.48 -16.47 -5.02
CA LYS A 81 4.88 -16.96 -4.86
C LYS A 81 5.65 -17.04 -6.18
N ARG A 82 5.00 -16.71 -7.31
CA ARG A 82 5.55 -16.82 -8.67
C ARG A 82 6.62 -15.80 -9.01
N PHE A 83 6.69 -14.69 -8.27
CA PHE A 83 7.65 -13.63 -8.55
C PHE A 83 8.41 -13.18 -7.29
N PRO A 84 9.21 -14.06 -6.66
CA PRO A 84 9.98 -13.70 -5.47
C PRO A 84 10.98 -12.56 -5.75
N THR A 85 11.51 -12.50 -6.98
CA THR A 85 12.36 -11.39 -7.45
C THR A 85 11.59 -10.09 -7.61
N PHE A 86 10.34 -10.14 -8.11
CA PHE A 86 9.47 -8.96 -8.18
C PHE A 86 9.04 -8.48 -6.80
N GLN A 87 8.74 -9.39 -5.86
CA GLN A 87 8.44 -9.03 -4.48
C GLN A 87 9.65 -8.36 -3.81
N ALA A 88 10.86 -8.89 -4.03
CA ALA A 88 12.10 -8.29 -3.54
C ALA A 88 12.38 -6.92 -4.18
N GLU A 89 12.22 -6.80 -5.50
CA GLU A 89 12.41 -5.55 -6.23
C GLU A 89 11.37 -4.49 -5.81
N LEU A 90 10.11 -4.90 -5.62
CA LEU A 90 9.06 -4.04 -5.09
C LEU A 90 9.36 -3.58 -3.66
N ALA A 91 9.73 -4.51 -2.77
CA ALA A 91 10.09 -4.17 -1.40
C ALA A 91 11.29 -3.21 -1.36
N ALA A 92 12.31 -3.45 -2.20
CA ALA A 92 13.46 -2.58 -2.34
C ALA A 92 13.06 -1.18 -2.86
N ALA A 93 12.29 -1.10 -3.94
CA ALA A 93 11.82 0.17 -4.51
C ALA A 93 10.92 0.96 -3.55
N ALA A 94 10.07 0.26 -2.77
CA ALA A 94 9.25 0.87 -1.74
C ALA A 94 10.11 1.44 -0.60
N ASN A 95 11.08 0.68 -0.11
CA ASN A 95 11.99 1.12 0.94
C ASN A 95 12.86 2.30 0.49
N GLU A 96 13.40 2.25 -0.72
CA GLU A 96 14.19 3.35 -1.30
C GLU A 96 13.34 4.63 -1.45
N ALA A 97 12.12 4.51 -1.98
CA ALA A 97 11.20 5.62 -2.12
C ALA A 97 10.87 6.23 -0.73
N LEU A 98 10.54 5.40 0.25
CA LEU A 98 10.21 5.86 1.60
C LEU A 98 11.38 6.60 2.26
N GLU A 99 12.61 6.08 2.17
CA GLU A 99 13.76 6.76 2.78
C GLU A 99 14.08 8.08 2.06
N ARG A 100 14.00 8.11 0.72
CA ARG A 100 14.16 9.36 -0.04
C ARG A 100 13.15 10.42 0.37
N PHE A 101 11.87 10.06 0.47
CA PHE A 101 10.83 11.01 0.82
C PHE A 101 10.85 11.38 2.29
N ARG A 102 11.39 10.53 3.17
CA ARG A 102 11.68 10.87 4.56
C ARG A 102 12.69 12.02 4.63
N GLU A 103 13.79 11.93 3.88
CA GLU A 103 14.80 13.00 3.84
C GLU A 103 14.27 14.28 3.18
N GLU A 104 13.46 14.17 2.13
CA GLU A 104 12.79 15.33 1.51
C GLU A 104 11.82 16.01 2.47
N SER A 105 11.05 15.23 3.23
CA SER A 105 10.12 15.72 4.25
C SER A 105 10.85 16.45 5.38
N LYS A 106 12.01 15.96 5.84
CA LYS A 106 12.84 16.66 6.82
C LYS A 106 13.29 18.03 6.30
N LYS A 107 13.82 18.09 5.07
CA LYS A 107 14.26 19.35 4.45
C LYS A 107 13.11 20.35 4.31
N THR A 108 11.93 19.89 3.92
CA THR A 108 10.74 20.74 3.79
C THR A 108 10.27 21.27 5.15
N ASN A 109 10.26 20.44 6.19
CA ASN A 109 9.88 20.88 7.53
C ASN A 109 10.85 21.91 8.12
N LEU A 110 12.17 21.74 7.89
CA LEU A 110 13.16 22.74 8.29
C LEU A 110 12.92 24.07 7.56
N ARG A 111 12.67 24.02 6.24
CA ARG A 111 12.32 25.22 5.46
C ARG A 111 11.05 25.91 5.96
N LEU A 112 10.05 25.17 6.43
CA LEU A 112 8.85 25.78 7.04
C LEU A 112 9.24 26.63 8.26
N VAL A 113 10.13 26.13 9.12
CA VAL A 113 10.62 26.88 10.28
C VAL A 113 11.45 28.09 9.84
N ASP A 114 12.35 27.90 8.87
CA ASP A 114 13.18 29.00 8.35
C ASP A 114 12.33 30.13 7.76
N MET A 115 11.24 29.78 7.05
CA MET A 115 10.30 30.76 6.50
C MET A 115 9.60 31.59 7.59
N GLU A 116 9.17 30.98 8.69
CA GLU A 116 8.56 31.68 9.83
C GLU A 116 9.54 32.65 10.51
N SER A 117 10.85 32.36 10.47
CA SER A 117 11.89 33.25 10.99
C SER A 117 12.30 34.35 10.01
N SER A 118 12.13 34.10 8.70
CA SER A 118 12.54 35.01 7.62
C SER A 118 11.60 36.20 7.46
N TYR A 119 10.33 36.05 7.85
CA TYR A 119 9.35 37.13 7.78
C TYR A 119 8.36 37.07 8.96
N LEU A 120 8.28 38.17 9.71
CA LEU A 120 7.39 38.25 10.87
C LEU A 120 5.96 38.58 10.44
N THR A 121 4.99 37.92 11.07
CA THR A 121 3.56 38.22 10.83
C THR A 121 3.18 39.58 11.42
N VAL A 122 3.23 40.63 10.61
CA VAL A 122 3.05 42.03 11.05
C VAL A 122 1.68 42.27 11.70
N ASP A 123 0.63 41.59 11.23
CA ASP A 123 -0.73 41.72 11.78
C ASP A 123 -0.83 41.30 13.25
N PHE A 124 0.06 40.41 13.71
CA PHE A 124 0.15 40.08 15.14
C PHE A 124 0.51 41.31 15.96
N PHE A 125 1.54 42.05 15.55
CA PHE A 125 2.05 43.20 16.29
C PHE A 125 1.08 44.38 16.29
N ARG A 126 0.27 44.54 15.23
CA ARG A 126 -0.78 45.57 15.16
C ARG A 126 -1.89 45.38 16.19
N ARG A 127 -2.07 44.16 16.71
CA ARG A 127 -3.12 43.80 17.68
C ARG A 127 -2.64 43.85 19.13
N LEU A 128 -1.35 44.13 19.36
CA LEU A 128 -0.82 44.25 20.71
C LEU A 128 -1.43 45.48 21.40
N PRO A 129 -1.76 45.41 22.70
CA PRO A 129 -2.30 46.55 23.44
C PRO A 129 -1.33 47.74 23.38
N GLN A 130 -1.80 48.90 22.87
CA GLN A 130 -1.11 50.17 22.99
C GLN A 130 -1.48 50.82 24.33
N GLU A 131 -0.49 51.19 25.14
CA GLU A 131 -0.75 52.00 26.33
C GLU A 131 -0.90 53.47 25.94
N VAL A 132 -2.00 54.07 26.40
CA VAL A 132 -2.16 55.53 26.45
C VAL A 132 -1.34 56.01 27.66
N GLU A 133 -0.26 56.75 27.42
CA GLU A 133 0.57 57.36 28.47
C GLU A 133 -0.31 58.21 29.41
N LYS A 134 -0.40 57.83 30.68
CA LYS A 134 -0.74 58.76 31.75
C LYS A 134 0.55 59.31 32.33
N SER A 135 0.83 60.55 31.97
CA SER A 135 1.98 61.36 32.36
C SER A 135 2.23 61.34 33.88
N ALA A 136 3.32 60.70 34.29
CA ALA A 136 3.88 60.83 35.63
C ALA A 136 5.34 61.29 35.52
N THR A 137 5.71 62.27 36.35
CA THR A 137 6.99 62.98 36.35
C THR A 137 8.18 62.02 36.59
N PRO A 138 9.29 62.13 35.84
CA PRO A 138 10.39 61.16 35.92
C PRO A 138 11.35 61.48 37.08
N ALA A 139 11.34 60.62 38.10
CA ALA A 139 12.43 60.50 39.07
C ALA A 139 13.40 59.40 38.59
N PRO A 140 14.72 59.48 38.88
CA PRO A 140 15.71 58.53 38.36
C PRO A 140 15.43 57.06 38.75
N SER A 141 14.89 56.81 39.94
CA SER A 141 14.46 55.47 40.37
C SER A 141 13.24 54.91 39.61
N ASN A 142 12.45 55.79 38.96
CA ASN A 142 11.32 55.38 38.13
C ASN A 142 11.78 54.96 36.73
N ILE A 143 12.94 55.43 36.26
CA ILE A 143 13.47 55.11 34.93
C ILE A 143 13.87 53.63 34.86
N ASP A 144 14.59 53.11 35.87
CA ASP A 144 14.98 51.69 35.92
C ASP A 144 13.77 50.76 36.07
N ARG A 145 12.79 51.13 36.89
CA ARG A 145 11.53 50.37 37.04
C ARG A 145 10.70 50.38 35.76
N TYR A 146 10.71 51.48 35.03
CA TYR A 146 10.04 51.62 33.74
C TYR A 146 10.73 50.79 32.65
N ALA A 147 12.06 50.81 32.61
CA ALA A 147 12.86 49.99 31.69
C ALA A 147 12.62 48.49 31.93
N GLU A 148 12.65 48.03 33.18
CA GLU A 148 12.36 46.65 33.55
C GLU A 148 10.93 46.23 33.17
N GLY A 149 9.93 47.09 33.40
CA GLY A 149 8.55 46.85 32.98
C GLY A 149 8.41 46.73 31.45
N HIS A 150 9.14 47.55 30.70
CA HIS A 150 9.18 47.52 29.25
C HIS A 150 9.80 46.22 28.71
N PHE A 151 10.94 45.78 29.27
CA PHE A 151 11.57 44.52 28.88
C PHE A 151 10.69 43.30 29.18
N ARG A 152 9.98 43.28 30.32
CA ARG A 152 9.01 42.23 30.63
C ARG A 152 7.87 42.16 29.62
N ARG A 153 7.38 43.32 29.15
CA ARG A 153 6.34 43.37 28.12
C ARG A 153 6.87 42.85 26.77
N ILE A 154 8.08 43.21 26.38
CA ILE A 154 8.73 42.67 25.17
C ILE A 154 8.81 41.15 25.27
N ALA A 155 9.28 40.61 26.40
CA ALA A 155 9.36 39.17 26.63
C ALA A 155 7.98 38.50 26.51
N SER A 156 6.93 39.10 27.09
CA SER A 156 5.55 38.60 26.96
C SER A 156 5.06 38.61 25.51
N ASN A 157 5.33 39.67 24.75
CA ASN A 157 4.92 39.78 23.35
C ASN A 157 5.64 38.75 22.47
N VAL A 158 6.94 38.56 22.68
CA VAL A 158 7.75 37.54 21.98
C VAL A 158 7.24 36.14 22.32
N SER A 159 6.94 35.85 23.59
CA SER A 159 6.35 34.56 23.99
C SER A 159 5.02 34.29 23.30
N SER A 160 4.15 35.30 23.19
CA SER A 160 2.87 35.18 22.48
C SER A 160 3.06 34.95 20.97
N TYR A 161 4.06 35.59 20.35
CA TYR A 161 4.40 35.36 18.94
C TYR A 161 4.92 33.93 18.70
N ILE A 162 5.81 33.45 19.58
CA ILE A 162 6.31 32.06 19.53
C ILE A 162 5.14 31.07 19.65
N GLY A 163 4.16 31.34 20.52
CA GLY A 163 2.94 30.55 20.64
C GLY A 163 2.16 30.47 19.32
N LEU A 164 1.95 31.62 18.65
CA LEU A 164 1.30 31.68 17.34
C LEU A 164 2.05 30.85 16.29
N VAL A 165 3.38 30.98 16.21
CA VAL A 165 4.20 30.21 15.27
C VAL A 165 4.12 28.71 15.58
N ALA A 166 4.14 28.33 16.86
CA ALA A 166 4.00 26.94 17.28
C ALA A 166 2.66 26.33 16.87
N ASP A 167 1.55 27.08 17.03
CA ASP A 167 0.22 26.63 16.58
C ASP A 167 0.15 26.45 15.06
N THR A 168 0.75 27.38 14.29
CA THR A 168 0.86 27.26 12.83
C THR A 168 1.67 26.04 12.42
N LEU A 169 2.85 25.83 12.99
CA LEU A 169 3.71 24.68 12.69
C LEU A 169 3.05 23.35 13.08
N ARG A 170 2.31 23.30 14.20
CA ARG A 170 1.57 22.12 14.64
C ARG A 170 0.55 21.64 13.60
N LEU A 171 -0.04 22.56 12.83
CA LEU A 171 -0.97 22.23 11.75
C LEU A 171 -0.27 21.95 10.41
N THR A 172 0.87 22.58 10.16
CA THR A 172 1.50 22.62 8.84
C THR A 172 2.52 21.48 8.66
N ILE A 173 3.25 21.11 9.71
CA ILE A 173 4.21 19.99 9.68
C ILE A 173 3.54 18.66 9.33
N PRO A 174 2.42 18.24 9.97
CA PRO A 174 1.77 16.99 9.59
C PRO A 174 1.29 16.98 8.13
N LYS A 175 0.80 18.12 7.61
CA LYS A 175 0.41 18.27 6.21
C LYS A 175 1.60 18.10 5.27
N ALA A 176 2.73 18.72 5.59
CA ALA A 176 3.97 18.59 4.82
C ALA A 176 4.52 17.16 4.84
N VAL A 177 4.50 16.48 6.00
CA VAL A 177 4.89 15.07 6.13
C VAL A 177 4.01 14.17 5.26
N VAL A 178 2.68 14.31 5.34
CA VAL A 178 1.76 13.50 4.52
C VAL A 178 1.94 13.79 3.02
N HIS A 179 2.13 15.06 2.66
CA HIS A 179 2.34 15.45 1.27
C HIS A 179 3.65 14.90 0.69
N CYS A 180 4.76 15.10 1.39
CA CYS A 180 6.08 14.68 0.93
C CYS A 180 6.28 13.17 1.04
N GLN A 181 5.82 12.52 2.11
CA GLN A 181 6.07 11.08 2.30
C GLN A 181 5.01 10.23 1.63
N VAL A 182 3.76 10.35 2.05
CA VAL A 182 2.71 9.39 1.67
C VAL A 182 2.30 9.58 0.22
N LYS A 183 1.99 10.82 -0.17
CA LYS A 183 1.50 11.11 -1.53
C LYS A 183 2.58 10.88 -2.57
N GLN A 184 3.81 11.36 -2.34
CA GLN A 184 4.89 11.18 -3.30
C GLN A 184 5.41 9.74 -3.34
N ALA A 185 5.48 9.00 -2.21
CA ALA A 185 5.86 7.58 -2.23
C ALA A 185 4.88 6.74 -3.07
N LYS A 186 3.57 6.95 -2.89
CA LYS A 186 2.54 6.28 -3.70
C LYS A 186 2.72 6.58 -5.20
N GLN A 187 2.90 7.85 -5.56
CA GLN A 187 3.06 8.25 -6.96
C GLN A 187 4.37 7.70 -7.56
N SER A 188 5.46 7.72 -6.80
CA SER A 188 6.76 7.20 -7.21
C SER A 188 6.72 5.70 -7.45
N LEU A 189 6.05 4.94 -6.56
CA LEU A 189 5.86 3.51 -6.73
C LEU A 189 5.06 3.19 -8.00
N LEU A 190 3.93 3.88 -8.21
CA LEU A 190 3.13 3.71 -9.43
C LEU A 190 3.94 4.02 -10.70
N ASN A 191 4.67 5.14 -10.71
CA ASN A 191 5.53 5.51 -11.85
C ASN A 191 6.63 4.47 -12.09
N HIS A 192 7.26 3.96 -11.02
CA HIS A 192 8.27 2.91 -11.11
C HIS A 192 7.69 1.63 -11.75
N PHE A 193 6.48 1.22 -11.35
CA PHE A 193 5.80 0.09 -11.96
C PHE A 193 5.48 0.29 -13.43
N TYR A 194 4.93 1.46 -13.82
CA TYR A 194 4.66 1.75 -15.21
C TYR A 194 5.91 1.65 -16.09
N ILE A 195 7.04 2.16 -15.59
CA ILE A 195 8.32 2.08 -16.30
C ILE A 195 8.83 0.63 -16.39
N GLN A 196 8.75 -0.13 -15.30
CA GLN A 196 9.22 -1.53 -15.26
C GLN A 196 8.38 -2.45 -16.15
N ILE A 197 7.06 -2.28 -16.16
CA ILE A 197 6.14 -3.02 -17.03
C ILE A 197 6.41 -2.66 -18.50
N GLY A 198 6.52 -1.37 -18.81
CA GLY A 198 6.87 -0.91 -20.16
C GLY A 198 8.20 -1.46 -20.66
N LYS A 199 9.21 -1.61 -19.79
CA LYS A 199 10.48 -2.26 -20.15
C LYS A 199 10.32 -3.75 -20.43
N LYS A 200 9.58 -4.49 -19.59
CA LYS A 200 9.41 -5.96 -19.75
C LYS A 200 8.68 -6.34 -21.04
N GLU A 201 7.67 -5.58 -21.46
CA GLU A 201 6.99 -5.83 -22.74
C GLU A 201 7.90 -5.62 -23.94
N VAL A 202 8.79 -4.60 -23.89
CA VAL A 202 9.76 -4.33 -24.96
C VAL A 202 10.80 -5.44 -25.04
N TYR A 203 11.34 -5.94 -23.92
CA TYR A 203 12.26 -7.10 -23.93
C TYR A 203 11.57 -8.36 -24.45
N SER A 204 10.32 -8.61 -24.06
CA SER A 204 9.54 -9.74 -24.55
C SER A 204 9.27 -9.64 -26.05
N MET A 205 8.93 -8.45 -26.57
CA MET A 205 8.79 -8.21 -28.01
C MET A 205 10.11 -8.37 -28.76
N PHE A 206 11.23 -7.85 -28.23
CA PHE A 206 12.55 -7.99 -28.84
C PHE A 206 13.01 -9.45 -28.87
N LEU A 207 12.79 -10.20 -27.80
CA LEU A 207 13.04 -11.64 -27.78
C LEU A 207 12.16 -12.35 -28.80
N PHE A 208 10.87 -12.06 -28.87
CA PHE A 208 9.96 -12.64 -29.87
C PHE A 208 10.43 -12.37 -31.31
N LEU A 209 10.83 -11.13 -31.60
CA LEU A 209 11.38 -10.72 -32.90
C LEU A 209 12.70 -11.41 -33.21
N SER A 210 13.61 -11.54 -32.22
CA SER A 210 14.88 -12.26 -32.40
C SER A 210 14.69 -13.75 -32.66
N PHE A 211 13.71 -14.39 -32.00
CA PHE A 211 13.36 -15.80 -32.23
C PHE A 211 12.67 -16.00 -33.58
N TYR A 212 11.80 -15.07 -33.99
CA TYR A 212 11.20 -15.08 -35.33
C TYR A 212 12.27 -14.92 -36.43
N HIS A 213 13.25 -14.02 -36.23
CA HIS A 213 14.34 -13.84 -37.18
C HIS A 213 15.28 -15.05 -37.23
N LEU A 214 15.68 -15.63 -36.08
CA LEU A 214 16.50 -16.85 -36.04
C LEU A 214 15.79 -18.04 -36.67
N ARG A 215 14.47 -18.18 -36.46
CA ARG A 215 13.69 -19.28 -37.03
C ARG A 215 13.55 -19.15 -38.56
N LYS A 216 13.50 -17.93 -39.10
CA LYS A 216 13.50 -17.66 -40.55
C LYS A 216 14.85 -18.01 -41.19
N TYR A 217 15.97 -17.76 -40.51
CA TYR A 217 17.32 -18.12 -41.00
C TYR A 217 17.61 -19.64 -40.89
N SER A 218 17.13 -20.32 -39.84
CA SER A 218 17.28 -21.78 -39.73
C SER A 218 16.43 -22.55 -40.74
N PHE A 219 15.29 -22.00 -41.18
CA PHE A 219 14.47 -22.60 -42.25
C PHE A 219 15.11 -22.42 -43.63
N PHE A 220 15.85 -21.33 -43.85
CA PHE A 220 16.54 -21.08 -45.12
C PHE A 220 17.82 -21.92 -45.30
N LEU A 221 18.45 -22.35 -44.21
CA LEU A 221 19.67 -23.16 -44.24
C LEU A 221 19.42 -24.69 -44.29
N ASN A 222 18.23 -25.16 -43.90
CA ASN A 222 17.90 -26.59 -43.80
C ASN A 222 16.87 -27.08 -44.85
N GLY A 223 16.69 -26.35 -45.96
CA GLY A 223 15.83 -26.77 -47.07
C GLY A 223 16.46 -27.90 -47.87
N GLU A 224 16.40 -29.13 -47.35
CA GLU A 224 16.69 -30.35 -48.11
C GLU A 224 15.70 -30.51 -49.28
N SER A 225 16.28 -30.67 -50.47
CA SER A 225 15.62 -31.01 -51.72
C SER A 225 14.98 -32.39 -51.63
N TYR A 226 13.65 -32.47 -51.52
CA TYR A 226 12.93 -33.71 -51.76
C TYR A 226 12.59 -33.83 -53.25
N ASN A 227 13.35 -34.70 -53.92
CA ASN A 227 13.17 -35.18 -55.28
C ASN A 227 11.78 -35.84 -55.42
N TYR A 228 11.02 -35.43 -56.44
CA TYR A 228 9.88 -36.19 -56.94
C TYR A 228 10.38 -37.27 -57.91
N ARG A 229 10.26 -38.53 -57.50
CA ARG A 229 10.10 -39.69 -58.39
C ARG A 229 9.14 -40.68 -57.75
#